data_AF-A0AAE1R2H9-F1
#
_entry.id   AF-A0AAE1R2H9-F1
#
_cell.length_a   1.000
_cell.length_b   1.000
_cell.length_c   1.000
_cell.angle_alpha   90.00
_cell.angle_beta   90.00
_cell.angle_gamma   90.00
#
_symmetry.space_group_name_H-M   'P 1'
#
loop_
_entity.id
_entity.type
_entity.pdbx_description
1 polymer ?
#
loop_
_entity_poly.entity_id
_entity_poly.type
_entity_poly.pdbx_seq_one_letter_code
_entity_poly.pdbx_strand_id
1 'polypeptide(L)'
;MGLGISEIDYKSSNDIEFEFDPSAPPPFRLADIRIAIPKHCWVKDPFRSLSYVFRDLALIATFIATAIYLDTWLFYPIYWAIQGTIFWAIFVLGHDCGHGSFSDNLLLNNVVGHILHSVILVPYHGWRISHKTHHQNHGNVETDESWVPMPEKLYKKMDYSSKILRYKIPFPLLAYPMYLMKRSPGKSGSHFNPYSDLFQPNERNYIVTSTVCWTIMAAILVYLCTVFGTLLMFKIYGVPYLIFVMWLDFVTYLHHHGYEKKLPWYRGKTKAAKLVLGKYYREPKQSGPIPFHLIKDLSRSMKQDHYVSDYGEIVFYQTDPHLFPSSSPKEE
;
A
#
# COMPACT_ATOMS: atom_id res chain seq x y z
N MET A 1 -35.94 -19.19 68.88
CA MET A 1 -36.55 -18.56 67.69
C MET A 1 -35.46 -17.74 67.02
N GLY A 2 -34.76 -18.33 66.05
CA GLY A 2 -33.66 -17.71 65.34
C GLY A 2 -33.66 -18.29 63.93
N LEU A 3 -34.23 -17.54 62.98
CA LEU A 3 -34.30 -17.91 61.57
C LEU A 3 -32.98 -17.50 60.92
N GLY A 4 -32.15 -18.49 60.58
CA GLY A 4 -30.96 -18.31 59.77
C GLY A 4 -31.37 -18.11 58.32
N ILE A 5 -31.06 -16.94 57.78
CA ILE A 5 -31.22 -16.61 56.36
C ILE A 5 -29.99 -17.18 55.65
N SER A 6 -30.19 -18.22 54.84
CA SER A 6 -29.15 -18.75 53.94
C SER A 6 -28.98 -17.79 52.76
N GLU A 7 -27.77 -17.28 52.56
CA GLU A 7 -27.38 -16.56 51.36
C GLU A 7 -27.59 -17.44 50.13
N ILE A 8 -28.42 -16.96 49.20
CA ILE A 8 -28.57 -17.55 47.88
C ILE A 8 -27.39 -17.06 47.06
N ASP A 9 -26.43 -17.96 46.82
CA ASP A 9 -25.28 -17.75 45.96
C ASP A 9 -25.77 -17.64 44.51
N TYR A 10 -26.03 -16.40 44.06
CA TYR A 10 -26.40 -16.11 42.68
C TYR A 10 -25.16 -16.26 41.81
N LYS A 11 -24.81 -17.51 41.46
CA LYS A 11 -23.86 -17.79 40.38
C LYS A 11 -24.42 -17.16 39.10
N SER A 12 -23.84 -16.01 38.76
CA SER A 12 -24.00 -15.32 37.48
C SER A 12 -23.98 -16.35 36.36
N SER A 13 -25.13 -16.47 35.70
CA SER A 13 -25.33 -17.27 34.51
C SER A 13 -24.38 -16.78 33.42
N ASN A 14 -23.36 -17.58 33.12
CA ASN A 14 -22.72 -17.70 31.81
C ASN A 14 -22.69 -16.39 30.99
N ASP A 15 -21.77 -15.48 31.32
CA ASP A 15 -21.18 -14.62 30.30
C ASP A 15 -20.35 -15.51 29.37
N ILE A 16 -21.03 -16.17 28.43
CA ILE A 16 -20.38 -16.73 27.24
C ILE A 16 -19.88 -15.50 26.49
N GLU A 17 -18.63 -15.13 26.74
CA GLU A 17 -17.94 -14.15 25.93
C GLU A 17 -17.82 -14.77 24.53
N PHE A 18 -18.80 -14.49 23.67
CA PHE A 18 -18.76 -14.94 22.28
C PHE A 18 -17.41 -14.50 21.70
N GLU A 19 -16.61 -15.48 21.30
CA GLU A 19 -15.33 -15.24 20.66
C GLU A 19 -15.56 -14.31 19.47
N PHE A 20 -14.82 -13.20 19.42
CA PHE A 20 -15.01 -12.18 18.39
C PHE A 20 -14.65 -12.76 17.02
N ASP A 21 -15.66 -13.00 16.19
CA ASP A 21 -15.47 -13.41 14.81
C ASP A 21 -15.20 -12.18 13.92
N PRO A 22 -13.96 -11.99 13.42
CA PRO A 22 -13.67 -10.90 12.49
C PRO A 22 -14.41 -11.05 11.15
N SER A 23 -15.07 -12.19 10.90
CA SER A 23 -15.84 -12.53 9.69
C SER A 23 -17.27 -12.11 9.64
N ALA A 24 -17.85 -11.90 10.81
CA ALA A 24 -19.20 -11.40 10.91
C ALA A 24 -19.30 -10.00 10.26
N PRO A 25 -20.33 -9.74 9.45
CA PRO A 25 -20.61 -8.40 8.92
C PRO A 25 -20.61 -7.36 10.04
N PRO A 26 -20.01 -6.19 9.82
CA PRO A 26 -19.93 -5.17 10.86
C PRO A 26 -21.33 -4.69 11.26
N PRO A 27 -21.58 -4.43 12.55
CA PRO A 27 -22.88 -3.96 13.05
C PRO A 27 -23.14 -2.46 12.74
N PHE A 28 -22.42 -1.86 11.80
CA PHE A 28 -22.45 -0.44 11.47
C PHE A 28 -22.33 -0.22 9.96
N ARG A 29 -22.85 0.92 9.49
CA ARG A 29 -22.77 1.37 8.09
C ARG A 29 -21.67 2.40 7.89
N LEU A 30 -21.28 2.60 6.63
CA LEU A 30 -20.35 3.67 6.26
C LEU A 30 -20.84 5.08 6.64
N ALA A 31 -22.16 5.29 6.68
CA ALA A 31 -22.76 6.54 7.12
C ALA A 31 -22.46 6.82 8.60
N ASP A 32 -22.55 5.79 9.46
CA ASP A 32 -22.27 5.90 10.90
C ASP A 32 -20.81 6.30 11.14
N ILE A 33 -19.89 5.71 10.36
CA ILE A 33 -18.47 6.07 10.35
C ILE A 33 -18.26 7.54 9.96
N ARG A 34 -18.93 8.00 8.90
CA ARG A 34 -18.80 9.40 8.44
C ARG A 34 -19.32 10.39 9.46
N ILE A 35 -20.42 10.08 10.14
CA ILE A 35 -21.01 10.91 11.20
C ILE A 35 -20.07 11.01 12.41
N ALA A 36 -19.35 9.94 12.73
CA ALA A 36 -18.40 9.92 13.83
C ALA A 36 -17.13 10.76 13.60
N ILE A 37 -16.80 11.11 12.34
CA ILE A 37 -15.62 11.92 12.02
C ILE A 37 -15.91 13.41 12.32
N PRO A 38 -15.14 14.07 13.19
CA PRO A 38 -15.33 15.49 13.51
C PRO A 38 -15.32 16.39 12.26
N LYS A 39 -16.19 17.41 12.23
CA LYS A 39 -16.34 18.33 11.08
C LYS A 39 -15.03 18.97 10.64
N HIS A 40 -14.16 19.34 11.58
CA HIS A 40 -12.87 19.95 11.28
C HIS A 40 -11.91 19.01 10.52
N CYS A 41 -12.06 17.69 10.64
CA CYS A 41 -11.24 16.72 9.89
C CYS A 41 -11.57 16.69 8.39
N TRP A 42 -12.70 17.26 7.97
CA TRP A 42 -13.10 17.37 6.57
C TRP A 42 -12.60 18.65 5.90
N VAL A 43 -12.05 19.59 6.68
CA VAL A 43 -11.53 20.85 6.16
C VAL A 43 -10.11 20.63 5.65
N LYS A 44 -9.91 20.82 4.35
CA LYS A 44 -8.61 20.70 3.69
C LYS A 44 -7.93 22.07 3.69
N ASP A 45 -6.62 22.07 3.90
CA ASP A 45 -5.79 23.28 3.93
C ASP A 45 -4.74 23.18 2.80
N PRO A 46 -5.03 23.74 1.61
CA PRO A 46 -4.11 23.66 0.46
C PRO A 46 -2.77 24.33 0.72
N PHE A 47 -2.71 25.35 1.57
CA PHE A 47 -1.44 26.02 1.91
C PHE A 47 -0.56 25.10 2.74
N ARG A 48 -1.14 24.42 3.72
CA ARG A 48 -0.43 23.39 4.47
C ARG A 48 0.03 22.24 3.57
N SER A 49 -0.86 21.74 2.70
CA SER A 49 -0.52 20.69 1.74
C SER A 49 0.65 21.09 0.82
N LEU A 50 0.62 22.31 0.28
CA LEU A 50 1.70 22.87 -0.55
C LEU A 50 2.99 23.12 0.25
N SER A 51 2.90 23.45 1.54
CA SER A 51 4.09 23.60 2.38
C SER A 51 4.88 22.30 2.53
N TYR A 52 4.17 21.14 2.57
CA TYR A 52 4.83 19.83 2.58
C TYR A 52 5.48 19.51 1.23
N VAL A 53 4.85 19.89 0.12
CA VAL A 53 5.46 19.78 -1.22
C VAL A 53 6.75 20.58 -1.29
N PHE A 54 6.72 21.85 -0.87
CA PHE A 54 7.91 22.71 -0.88
C PHE A 54 9.01 22.15 0.02
N ARG A 55 8.66 21.71 1.24
CA ARG A 55 9.60 21.08 2.18
C ARG A 55 10.30 19.88 1.53
N ASP A 56 9.53 18.95 0.93
CA ASP A 56 10.08 17.71 0.41
C ASP A 56 10.94 17.93 -0.83
N LEU A 57 10.55 18.86 -1.71
CA LEU A 57 11.37 19.27 -2.87
C LEU A 57 12.66 19.98 -2.43
N ALA A 58 12.59 20.85 -1.42
CA ALA A 58 13.77 21.50 -0.86
C ALA A 58 14.74 20.47 -0.26
N LEU A 59 14.23 19.51 0.52
CA LEU A 59 15.04 18.42 1.07
C LEU A 59 15.70 17.59 -0.04
N ILE A 60 14.95 17.21 -1.07
CA ILE A 60 15.49 16.48 -2.24
C ILE A 60 16.64 17.25 -2.89
N ALA A 61 16.45 18.55 -3.15
CA ALA A 61 17.46 19.38 -3.78
C ALA A 61 18.71 19.51 -2.89
N THR A 62 18.52 19.74 -1.59
CA THR A 62 19.61 19.83 -0.62
C THR A 62 20.40 18.54 -0.54
N PHE A 63 19.74 17.38 -0.38
CA PHE A 63 20.44 16.10 -0.27
C PHE A 63 21.15 15.70 -1.57
N ILE A 64 20.57 15.97 -2.75
CA ILE A 64 21.26 15.79 -4.03
C ILE A 64 22.52 16.67 -4.09
N ALA A 65 22.39 17.96 -3.76
CA ALA A 65 23.53 18.88 -3.77
C ALA A 65 24.62 18.45 -2.77
N THR A 66 24.25 18.03 -1.57
CA THR A 66 25.19 17.50 -0.57
C THR A 66 25.87 16.21 -1.05
N ALA A 67 25.13 15.28 -1.65
CA ALA A 67 25.69 14.03 -2.17
C ALA A 67 26.70 14.29 -3.30
N ILE A 68 26.41 15.23 -4.19
CA ILE A 68 27.33 15.66 -5.25
C ILE A 68 28.55 16.38 -4.67
N TYR A 69 28.36 17.26 -3.69
CA TYR A 69 29.46 18.00 -3.07
C TYR A 69 30.43 17.09 -2.30
N LEU A 70 29.90 16.14 -1.53
CA LEU A 70 30.72 15.22 -0.75
C LEU A 70 31.33 14.11 -1.62
N ASP A 71 30.56 13.57 -2.57
CA ASP A 71 30.92 12.48 -3.49
C ASP A 71 31.75 11.33 -2.87
N THR A 72 31.39 10.89 -1.66
CA THR A 72 32.06 9.78 -0.99
C THR A 72 31.18 8.54 -0.89
N TRP A 73 31.78 7.37 -1.10
CA TRP A 73 31.12 6.07 -0.87
C TRP A 73 30.66 5.85 0.57
N LEU A 74 31.22 6.59 1.53
CA LEU A 74 30.78 6.57 2.93
C LEU A 74 29.43 7.29 3.11
N PHE A 75 29.23 8.41 2.39
CA PHE A 75 28.00 9.20 2.51
C PHE A 75 26.85 8.63 1.67
N TYR A 76 27.15 8.03 0.51
CA TYR A 76 26.12 7.52 -0.41
C TYR A 76 25.09 6.57 0.23
N PRO A 77 25.44 5.58 1.06
CA PRO A 77 24.45 4.71 1.72
C PRO A 77 23.46 5.48 2.61
N ILE A 78 23.93 6.48 3.34
CA ILE A 78 23.10 7.34 4.19
C ILE A 78 22.18 8.20 3.30
N TYR A 79 22.77 8.82 2.29
CA TYR A 79 22.02 9.60 1.30
C TYR A 79 20.93 8.75 0.62
N TRP A 80 21.24 7.55 0.16
CA TRP A 80 20.29 6.68 -0.53
C TRP A 80 19.09 6.33 0.34
N ALA A 81 19.34 5.94 1.60
CA ALA A 81 18.28 5.63 2.55
C ALA A 81 17.35 6.82 2.80
N ILE A 82 17.92 8.02 3.00
CA ILE A 82 17.16 9.24 3.25
C ILE A 82 16.42 9.67 1.98
N GLN A 83 17.13 9.82 0.86
CA GLN A 83 16.59 10.31 -0.40
C GLN A 83 15.47 9.41 -0.93
N GLY A 84 15.66 8.09 -0.90
CA GLY A 84 14.61 7.15 -1.31
C GLY A 84 13.37 7.21 -0.42
N THR A 85 13.54 7.49 0.87
CA THR A 85 12.43 7.71 1.80
C THR A 85 11.70 9.05 1.52
N ILE A 86 12.42 10.08 1.09
CA ILE A 86 11.79 11.35 0.68
C ILE A 86 11.06 11.19 -0.67
N PHE A 87 11.58 10.38 -1.60
CA PHE A 87 10.84 10.02 -2.83
C PHE A 87 9.53 9.29 -2.50
N TRP A 88 9.54 8.43 -1.48
CA TRP A 88 8.32 7.86 -0.92
C TRP A 88 7.37 8.92 -0.33
N ALA A 89 7.88 9.93 0.38
CA ALA A 89 7.05 11.04 0.87
C ALA A 89 6.37 11.83 -0.27
N ILE A 90 7.08 12.07 -1.37
CA ILE A 90 6.51 12.68 -2.58
C ILE A 90 5.40 11.80 -3.19
N PHE A 91 5.59 10.49 -3.21
CA PHE A 91 4.54 9.56 -3.64
C PHE A 91 3.27 9.72 -2.79
N VAL A 92 3.42 9.81 -1.46
CA VAL A 92 2.31 10.01 -0.51
C VAL A 92 1.57 11.34 -0.77
N LEU A 93 2.28 12.43 -1.04
CA LEU A 93 1.65 13.72 -1.38
C LEU A 93 0.88 13.65 -2.71
N GLY A 94 1.42 12.98 -3.74
CA GLY A 94 0.70 12.73 -4.98
C GLY A 94 -0.48 11.76 -4.81
N HIS A 95 -0.37 10.80 -3.90
CA HIS A 95 -1.45 9.90 -3.48
C HIS A 95 -2.61 10.69 -2.86
N ASP A 96 -2.32 11.64 -1.98
CA ASP A 96 -3.32 12.52 -1.37
C ASP A 96 -4.00 13.45 -2.38
N CYS A 97 -3.27 13.89 -3.41
CA CYS A 97 -3.87 14.55 -4.57
C CYS A 97 -4.86 13.61 -5.27
N GLY A 98 -4.48 12.34 -5.46
CA GLY A 98 -5.33 11.31 -6.06
C GLY A 98 -6.62 11.02 -5.28
N HIS A 99 -6.55 11.07 -3.95
CA HIS A 99 -7.72 10.95 -3.07
C HIS A 99 -8.55 12.23 -2.95
N GLY A 100 -8.00 13.37 -3.38
CA GLY A 100 -8.58 14.68 -3.15
C GLY A 100 -8.54 15.13 -1.69
N SER A 101 -7.71 14.52 -0.85
CA SER A 101 -7.43 14.99 0.53
C SER A 101 -6.45 16.17 0.54
N PHE A 102 -5.65 16.33 -0.52
CA PHE A 102 -4.70 17.43 -0.66
C PHE A 102 -5.37 18.81 -0.74
N SER A 103 -6.45 18.93 -1.52
CA SER A 103 -7.27 20.14 -1.65
C SER A 103 -8.67 19.85 -2.19
N ASP A 104 -9.60 20.80 -2.05
CA ASP A 104 -10.93 20.73 -2.70
C ASP A 104 -10.89 21.08 -4.19
N ASN A 105 -9.77 21.61 -4.70
CA ASN A 105 -9.62 21.99 -6.09
C ASN A 105 -9.05 20.83 -6.93
N LEU A 106 -9.89 20.24 -7.78
CA LEU A 106 -9.50 19.12 -8.65
C LEU A 106 -8.35 19.48 -9.61
N LEU A 107 -8.32 20.69 -10.14
CA LEU A 107 -7.24 21.13 -11.04
C LEU A 107 -5.92 21.21 -10.27
N LEU A 108 -5.92 21.77 -9.06
CA LEU A 108 -4.72 21.83 -8.22
C LEU A 108 -4.20 20.42 -7.92
N ASN A 109 -5.08 19.51 -7.49
CA ASN A 109 -4.72 18.12 -7.22
C ASN A 109 -4.16 17.44 -8.48
N ASN A 110 -4.77 17.66 -9.65
CA ASN A 110 -4.29 17.08 -10.89
C ASN A 110 -2.91 17.60 -11.27
N VAL A 111 -2.67 18.91 -11.20
CA VAL A 111 -1.38 19.51 -11.56
C VAL A 111 -0.28 19.05 -10.61
N VAL A 112 -0.50 19.20 -9.30
CA VAL A 112 0.49 18.79 -8.28
C VAL A 112 0.72 17.29 -8.33
N GLY A 113 -0.33 16.48 -8.45
CA GLY A 113 -0.23 15.03 -8.59
C GLY A 113 0.63 14.60 -9.77
N HIS A 114 0.45 15.19 -10.95
CA HIS A 114 1.30 14.90 -12.11
C HIS A 114 2.75 15.29 -11.89
N ILE A 115 3.02 16.46 -11.32
CA ILE A 115 4.40 16.90 -11.03
C ILE A 115 5.07 15.89 -10.10
N LEU A 116 4.44 15.61 -8.96
CA LEU A 116 5.00 14.75 -7.92
C LEU A 116 5.18 13.30 -8.37
N HIS A 117 4.21 12.73 -9.08
CA HIS A 117 4.29 11.33 -9.53
C HIS A 117 5.20 11.16 -10.75
N SER A 118 5.22 12.11 -11.69
CA SER A 118 6.08 11.98 -12.87
C SER A 118 7.56 11.98 -12.49
N VAL A 119 7.99 12.83 -11.53
CA VAL A 119 9.40 12.88 -11.10
C VAL A 119 9.92 11.60 -10.45
N ILE A 120 9.02 10.71 -10.02
CA ILE A 120 9.33 9.37 -9.50
C ILE A 120 8.76 8.27 -10.42
N LEU A 121 8.59 8.57 -11.72
CA LEU A 121 8.18 7.63 -12.76
C LEU A 121 6.88 6.86 -12.47
N VAL A 122 5.90 7.54 -11.87
CA VAL A 122 4.53 7.04 -11.68
C VAL A 122 3.59 7.75 -12.66
N PRO A 123 2.81 7.02 -13.49
CA PRO A 123 1.80 7.63 -14.34
C PRO A 123 0.58 8.04 -13.49
N TYR A 124 0.53 9.31 -13.06
CA TYR A 124 -0.42 9.81 -12.05
C TYR A 124 -1.87 9.34 -12.25
N HIS A 125 -2.49 9.58 -13.39
CA HIS A 125 -3.88 9.17 -13.64
C HIS A 125 -4.05 7.67 -13.79
N GLY A 126 -3.12 7.00 -14.46
CA GLY A 126 -3.14 5.54 -14.58
C GLY A 126 -3.15 4.89 -13.21
N TRP A 127 -2.23 5.31 -12.34
CA TRP A 127 -2.17 4.86 -10.95
C TRP A 127 -3.36 5.34 -10.12
N ARG A 128 -3.77 6.61 -10.21
CA ARG A 128 -4.88 7.16 -9.39
C ARG A 128 -6.19 6.42 -9.62
N ILE A 129 -6.52 6.10 -10.88
CA ILE A 129 -7.77 5.43 -11.23
C ILE A 129 -7.74 3.99 -10.74
N SER A 130 -6.66 3.25 -11.02
CA SER A 130 -6.52 1.87 -10.53
C SER A 130 -6.48 1.80 -8.99
N HIS A 131 -5.83 2.77 -8.35
CA HIS A 131 -5.77 2.91 -6.89
C HIS A 131 -7.13 3.24 -6.27
N LYS A 132 -7.95 4.06 -6.93
CA LYS A 132 -9.34 4.29 -6.53
C LYS A 132 -10.16 3.00 -6.60
N THR A 133 -10.03 2.24 -7.69
CA THR A 133 -10.68 0.93 -7.85
C THR A 133 -10.23 -0.06 -6.78
N HIS A 134 -8.93 -0.14 -6.52
CA HIS A 134 -8.34 -0.89 -5.40
C HIS A 134 -8.99 -0.50 -4.07
N HIS A 135 -9.09 0.78 -3.74
CA HIS A 135 -9.70 1.20 -2.48
C HIS A 135 -11.19 0.91 -2.36
N GLN A 136 -11.92 0.93 -3.48
CA GLN A 136 -13.34 0.56 -3.51
C GLN A 136 -13.57 -0.94 -3.32
N ASN A 137 -12.61 -1.75 -3.77
CA ASN A 137 -12.70 -3.21 -3.78
C ASN A 137 -11.78 -3.89 -2.75
N HIS A 138 -11.05 -3.11 -1.93
CA HIS A 138 -10.07 -3.64 -0.99
C HIS A 138 -10.70 -4.70 -0.09
N GLY A 139 -10.06 -5.86 0.01
CA GLY A 139 -10.64 -6.99 0.74
C GLY A 139 -11.55 -7.88 -0.11
N ASN A 140 -11.60 -7.73 -1.44
CA ASN A 140 -12.29 -8.63 -2.35
C ASN A 140 -11.33 -9.36 -3.30
N VAL A 141 -11.40 -10.69 -3.34
CA VAL A 141 -10.45 -11.55 -4.08
C VAL A 141 -10.55 -11.39 -5.61
N GLU A 142 -11.70 -10.98 -6.14
CA GLU A 142 -11.93 -10.91 -7.58
C GLU A 142 -11.64 -9.51 -8.14
N THR A 143 -12.09 -8.49 -7.41
CA THR A 143 -12.20 -7.11 -7.91
C THR A 143 -11.15 -6.17 -7.36
N ASP A 144 -10.40 -6.54 -6.32
CA ASP A 144 -9.24 -5.77 -5.85
C ASP A 144 -8.09 -5.85 -6.87
N GLU A 145 -7.28 -4.81 -7.01
CA GLU A 145 -6.26 -4.65 -8.06
C GLU A 145 -4.82 -4.95 -7.60
N SER A 146 -4.53 -4.75 -6.32
CA SER A 146 -3.15 -4.77 -5.80
C SER A 146 -3.00 -5.84 -4.74
N TRP A 147 -1.90 -6.60 -4.80
CA TRP A 147 -1.52 -7.60 -3.78
C TRP A 147 -2.64 -8.54 -3.31
N VAL A 148 -3.53 -8.89 -4.23
CA VAL A 148 -4.67 -9.78 -3.97
C VAL A 148 -4.20 -11.23 -3.76
N PRO A 149 -4.80 -11.99 -2.84
CA PRO A 149 -4.55 -13.41 -2.74
C PRO A 149 -4.80 -14.12 -4.07
N MET A 150 -3.93 -15.07 -4.41
CA MET A 150 -4.09 -15.86 -5.62
C MET A 150 -5.12 -16.97 -5.40
N PRO A 151 -6.16 -17.11 -6.24
CA PRO A 151 -6.97 -18.32 -6.24
C PRO A 151 -6.09 -19.55 -6.51
N GLU A 152 -6.36 -20.66 -5.83
CA GLU A 152 -5.53 -21.86 -5.85
C GLU A 152 -5.27 -22.36 -7.28
N LYS A 153 -6.30 -22.40 -8.14
CA LYS A 153 -6.15 -22.81 -9.56
C LYS A 153 -5.16 -21.92 -10.31
N LEU A 154 -5.20 -20.61 -10.07
CA LEU A 154 -4.30 -19.67 -10.74
C LEU A 154 -2.89 -19.81 -10.18
N TYR A 155 -2.73 -19.91 -8.86
CA TYR A 155 -1.46 -20.14 -8.19
C TYR A 155 -0.75 -21.40 -8.70
N LYS A 156 -1.47 -22.51 -8.84
CA LYS A 156 -0.90 -23.78 -9.35
C LYS A 156 -0.44 -23.69 -10.81
N LYS A 157 -1.07 -22.83 -11.62
CA LYS A 157 -0.70 -22.59 -13.03
C LYS A 157 0.44 -21.59 -13.21
N MET A 158 0.78 -20.81 -12.18
CA MET A 158 1.88 -19.85 -12.27
C MET A 158 3.21 -20.57 -12.47
N ASP A 159 4.01 -20.04 -13.40
CA ASP A 159 5.37 -20.47 -13.58
C ASP A 159 6.24 -20.13 -12.35
N TYR A 160 7.35 -20.84 -12.20
CA TYR A 160 8.22 -20.67 -11.03
C TYR A 160 8.78 -19.26 -10.90
N SER A 161 9.08 -18.58 -12.02
CA SER A 161 9.65 -17.23 -11.98
C SER A 161 8.64 -16.21 -11.45
N SER A 162 7.37 -16.31 -11.85
CA SER A 162 6.29 -15.50 -11.32
C SER A 162 6.06 -15.74 -9.82
N LYS A 163 6.20 -16.97 -9.33
CA LYS A 163 6.14 -17.28 -7.89
C LYS A 163 7.30 -16.67 -7.13
N ILE A 164 8.52 -16.77 -7.66
CA ILE A 164 9.71 -16.16 -7.04
C ILE A 164 9.57 -14.64 -6.99
N LEU A 165 9.14 -14.02 -8.08
CA LEU A 165 8.92 -12.58 -8.14
C LEU A 165 7.88 -12.10 -7.12
N ARG A 166 6.86 -12.92 -6.84
CA ARG A 166 5.75 -12.56 -5.95
C ARG A 166 5.97 -12.88 -4.48
N TYR A 167 6.76 -13.91 -4.15
CA TYR A 167 6.86 -14.42 -2.77
C TYR A 167 8.28 -14.49 -2.19
N LYS A 168 9.34 -14.35 -3.00
CA LYS A 168 10.72 -14.52 -2.49
C LYS A 168 11.47 -13.19 -2.43
N ILE A 169 11.68 -12.68 -1.20
CA ILE A 169 12.48 -11.47 -0.95
C ILE A 169 13.87 -11.59 -1.64
N PRO A 170 14.36 -10.54 -2.33
CA PRO A 170 13.82 -9.17 -2.38
C PRO A 170 12.88 -8.88 -3.56
N PHE A 171 12.63 -9.85 -4.45
CA PHE A 171 11.93 -9.59 -5.72
C PHE A 171 10.53 -8.96 -5.60
N PRO A 172 9.68 -9.34 -4.62
CA PRO A 172 8.38 -8.69 -4.40
C PRO A 172 8.49 -7.21 -4.08
N LEU A 173 9.62 -6.77 -3.52
CA LEU A 173 9.88 -5.38 -3.14
C LEU A 173 10.37 -4.53 -4.32
N LEU A 174 10.44 -5.11 -5.53
CA LEU A 174 10.83 -4.42 -6.75
C LEU A 174 9.76 -4.63 -7.86
N ALA A 175 8.56 -5.03 -7.46
CA ALA A 175 7.49 -5.46 -8.36
C ALA A 175 6.71 -4.28 -8.95
N TYR A 176 6.68 -3.12 -8.29
CA TYR A 176 5.82 -2.01 -8.66
C TYR A 176 5.97 -1.51 -10.12
N PRO A 177 7.19 -1.32 -10.68
CA PRO A 177 7.31 -0.94 -12.10
C PRO A 177 6.72 -2.00 -13.05
N MET A 178 6.85 -3.28 -12.73
CA MET A 178 6.23 -4.36 -13.51
C MET A 178 4.71 -4.36 -13.36
N TYR A 179 4.20 -4.09 -12.16
CA TYR A 179 2.77 -3.91 -11.91
C TYR A 179 2.18 -2.76 -12.75
N LEU A 180 2.89 -1.63 -12.89
CA LEU A 180 2.46 -0.55 -13.78
C LEU A 180 2.36 -1.01 -15.24
N MET A 181 3.30 -1.84 -15.69
CA MET A 181 3.35 -2.33 -17.07
C MET A 181 2.32 -3.43 -17.37
N LYS A 182 2.10 -4.38 -16.44
CA LYS A 182 1.37 -5.64 -16.72
C LYS A 182 0.28 -6.02 -15.70
N ARG A 183 0.05 -5.22 -14.65
CA ARG A 183 -0.85 -5.53 -13.51
C ARG A 183 -0.46 -6.81 -12.75
N SER A 184 -1.26 -7.14 -11.73
CA SER A 184 -1.11 -8.35 -10.93
C SER A 184 -1.36 -9.63 -11.75
N PRO A 185 -0.74 -10.78 -11.42
CA PRO A 185 -1.00 -12.05 -12.09
C PRO A 185 -2.51 -12.38 -12.15
N GLY A 186 -2.97 -12.85 -13.30
CA GLY A 186 -4.40 -13.10 -13.57
C GLY A 186 -5.17 -11.89 -14.10
N LYS A 187 -4.54 -10.72 -14.18
CA LYS A 187 -5.13 -9.50 -14.77
C LYS A 187 -4.36 -9.07 -16.01
N SER A 188 -5.08 -8.48 -16.97
CA SER A 188 -4.54 -7.99 -18.25
C SER A 188 -4.53 -6.48 -18.31
N GLY A 189 -3.58 -5.91 -19.05
CA GLY A 189 -3.53 -4.47 -19.32
C GLY A 189 -2.39 -3.75 -18.59
N SER A 190 -2.38 -2.43 -18.73
CA SER A 190 -1.27 -1.57 -18.33
C SER A 190 -1.79 -0.23 -17.83
N HIS A 191 -1.08 0.39 -16.90
CA HIS A 191 -1.38 1.73 -16.41
C HIS A 191 -1.06 2.83 -17.44
N PHE A 192 -0.33 2.49 -18.49
CA PHE A 192 0.06 3.40 -19.58
C PHE A 192 -0.84 3.29 -20.82
N ASN A 193 -1.62 2.21 -20.93
CA ASN A 193 -2.48 1.95 -22.08
C ASN A 193 -3.90 2.48 -21.83
N PRO A 194 -4.38 3.50 -22.56
CA PRO A 194 -5.74 4.03 -22.39
C PRO A 194 -6.83 2.98 -22.67
N TYR A 195 -6.54 1.94 -23.44
CA TYR A 195 -7.48 0.86 -23.74
C TYR A 195 -7.37 -0.34 -22.80
N SER A 196 -6.61 -0.20 -21.71
CA SER A 196 -6.55 -1.20 -20.65
C SER A 196 -7.93 -1.36 -19.98
N ASP A 197 -8.28 -2.59 -19.60
CA ASP A 197 -9.51 -2.91 -18.86
C ASP A 197 -9.58 -2.26 -17.46
N LEU A 198 -8.51 -1.56 -17.05
CA LEU A 198 -8.48 -0.70 -15.87
C LEU A 198 -9.35 0.56 -16.00
N PHE A 199 -9.60 1.01 -17.23
CA PHE A 199 -10.08 2.37 -17.49
C PHE A 199 -11.37 2.37 -18.29
N GLN A 200 -12.29 3.24 -17.88
CA GLN A 200 -13.51 3.49 -18.63
C GLN A 200 -13.22 4.33 -19.88
N PRO A 201 -14.07 4.25 -20.94
CA PRO A 201 -13.83 5.02 -22.17
C PRO A 201 -13.67 6.53 -21.98
N ASN A 202 -14.37 7.11 -21.00
CA ASN A 202 -14.27 8.54 -20.65
C ASN A 202 -12.98 8.90 -19.89
N GLU A 203 -12.19 7.93 -19.44
CA GLU A 203 -10.95 8.14 -18.69
C GLU A 203 -9.70 8.10 -19.58
N ARG A 204 -9.83 7.69 -20.85
CA ARG A 204 -8.70 7.46 -21.77
C ARG A 204 -7.76 8.64 -21.92
N ASN A 205 -8.31 9.86 -22.03
CA ASN A 205 -7.51 11.08 -22.20
C ASN A 205 -6.65 11.38 -20.96
N TYR A 206 -7.11 10.99 -19.78
CA TYR A 206 -6.32 11.10 -18.56
C TYR A 206 -5.08 10.19 -18.62
N ILE A 207 -5.25 8.97 -19.15
CA ILE A 207 -4.15 8.01 -19.28
C ILE A 207 -3.12 8.54 -20.28
N VAL A 208 -3.58 9.04 -21.43
CA VAL A 208 -2.69 9.67 -22.43
C VAL A 208 -1.89 10.81 -21.80
N THR A 209 -2.54 11.70 -21.05
CA THR A 209 -1.87 12.83 -20.37
C THR A 209 -0.77 12.35 -19.44
N SER A 210 -1.06 11.39 -18.56
CA SER A 210 -0.07 10.87 -17.61
C SER A 210 1.05 10.08 -18.29
N THR A 211 0.76 9.32 -19.35
CA THR A 211 1.77 8.63 -20.15
C THR A 211 2.72 9.65 -20.80
N VAL A 212 2.20 10.76 -21.34
CA VAL A 212 3.03 11.83 -21.89
C VAL A 212 3.92 12.46 -20.82
N CYS A 213 3.37 12.82 -19.65
CA CYS A 213 4.18 13.38 -18.55
C CYS A 213 5.28 12.41 -18.10
N TRP A 214 4.96 11.12 -17.98
CA TRP A 214 5.93 10.07 -17.66
C TRP A 214 7.02 9.95 -18.72
N THR A 215 6.66 9.92 -20.01
CA THR A 215 7.61 9.82 -21.11
C THR A 215 8.54 11.04 -21.17
N ILE A 216 8.02 12.24 -20.91
CA ILE A 216 8.82 13.45 -20.81
C ILE A 216 9.84 13.31 -19.67
N MET A 217 9.42 12.86 -18.48
CA MET A 217 10.37 12.65 -17.37
C MET A 217 11.42 11.59 -17.70
N ALA A 218 11.03 10.46 -18.30
CA ALA A 218 11.97 9.43 -18.71
C ALA A 218 13.00 9.97 -19.72
N ALA A 219 12.56 10.78 -20.69
CA ALA A 219 13.44 11.43 -21.65
C ALA A 219 14.39 12.43 -20.96
N ILE A 220 13.91 13.20 -19.98
CA ILE A 220 14.75 14.09 -19.17
C ILE A 220 15.83 13.28 -18.44
N LEU A 221 15.49 12.16 -17.80
CA LEU A 221 16.47 11.32 -17.10
C LEU A 221 17.52 10.73 -18.05
N VAL A 222 17.10 10.27 -19.23
CA VAL A 222 18.04 9.79 -20.27
C VAL A 222 18.98 10.92 -20.70
N TYR A 223 18.45 12.11 -20.97
CA TYR A 223 19.25 13.27 -21.30
C TYR A 223 20.25 13.62 -20.18
N LEU A 224 19.80 13.65 -18.92
CA LEU A 224 20.67 13.91 -17.78
C LEU A 224 21.79 12.86 -17.64
N CYS A 225 21.54 11.59 -17.97
CA CYS A 225 22.59 10.56 -18.04
C CYS A 225 23.65 10.90 -19.10
N THR A 226 23.28 11.52 -20.22
CA THR A 226 24.25 11.96 -21.24
C THR A 226 25.06 13.17 -20.82
N VAL A 227 24.50 14.06 -19.99
CA VAL A 227 25.16 15.29 -19.53
C VAL A 227 26.06 15.04 -18.31
N PHE A 228 25.55 14.33 -17.31
CA PHE A 228 26.21 14.14 -16.01
C PHE A 228 26.88 12.78 -15.85
N GLY A 229 26.67 11.86 -16.80
CA GLY A 229 27.17 10.51 -16.75
C GLY A 229 26.23 9.55 -16.01
N THR A 230 26.07 8.35 -16.57
CA THR A 230 25.16 7.32 -16.07
C THR A 230 25.45 6.91 -14.62
N LEU A 231 26.73 6.83 -14.22
CA LEU A 231 27.09 6.43 -12.86
C LEU A 231 26.62 7.45 -11.82
N LEU A 232 26.80 8.75 -12.08
CA LEU A 232 26.34 9.79 -11.17
C LEU A 232 24.81 9.77 -11.06
N MET A 233 24.12 9.71 -12.20
CA MET A 233 22.65 9.61 -12.23
C MET A 233 22.13 8.37 -11.51
N PHE A 234 22.82 7.24 -11.64
CA PHE A 234 22.48 6.04 -10.90
C PHE A 234 22.66 6.24 -9.39
N LYS A 235 23.75 6.88 -8.94
CA LYS A 235 23.97 7.18 -7.51
C LYS A 235 22.94 8.17 -6.96
N ILE A 236 22.63 9.26 -7.67
CA ILE A 236 21.78 10.34 -7.11
C ILE A 236 20.28 10.13 -7.33
N TYR A 237 19.88 9.39 -8.36
CA TYR A 237 18.47 9.17 -8.70
C TYR A 237 18.11 7.68 -8.73
N GLY A 238 18.92 6.86 -9.42
CA GLY A 238 18.62 5.43 -9.63
C GLY A 238 18.49 4.63 -8.33
N VAL A 239 19.48 4.68 -7.44
CA VAL A 239 19.44 3.95 -6.16
C VAL A 239 18.34 4.49 -5.23
N PRO A 240 18.18 5.81 -5.02
CA PRO A 240 17.03 6.34 -4.29
C PRO A 240 15.67 5.93 -4.87
N TYR A 241 15.52 5.88 -6.20
CA TYR A 241 14.31 5.40 -6.86
C TYR A 241 14.02 3.94 -6.53
N LEU A 242 15.02 3.06 -6.53
CA LEU A 242 14.85 1.65 -6.13
C LEU A 242 14.43 1.50 -4.66
N ILE A 243 14.93 2.36 -3.77
CA ILE A 243 14.52 2.40 -2.36
C ILE A 243 13.08 2.90 -2.22
N PHE A 244 12.67 3.89 -3.01
CA PHE A 244 11.27 4.32 -3.09
C PHE A 244 10.36 3.16 -3.53
N VAL A 245 10.72 2.45 -4.60
CA VAL A 245 9.99 1.27 -5.08
C VAL A 245 9.87 0.22 -3.98
N MET A 246 10.97 -0.04 -3.26
CA MET A 246 10.98 -0.93 -2.11
C MET A 246 10.01 -0.49 -1.01
N TRP A 247 10.03 0.79 -0.63
CA TRP A 247 9.09 1.33 0.36
C TRP A 247 7.64 1.15 -0.07
N LEU A 248 7.34 1.47 -1.33
CA LEU A 248 6.00 1.35 -1.88
C LEU A 248 5.51 -0.10 -1.88
N ASP A 249 6.30 -1.04 -2.38
CA ASP A 249 5.92 -2.46 -2.38
C ASP A 249 5.85 -3.03 -0.96
N PHE A 250 6.80 -2.69 -0.08
CA PHE A 250 6.81 -3.13 1.31
C PHE A 250 5.56 -2.69 2.07
N VAL A 251 5.26 -1.39 2.02
CA VAL A 251 4.12 -0.81 2.71
C VAL A 251 2.82 -1.33 2.11
N THR A 252 2.70 -1.36 0.77
CA THR A 252 1.48 -1.87 0.13
C THR A 252 1.28 -3.34 0.49
N TYR A 253 2.31 -4.19 0.38
CA TYR A 253 2.20 -5.60 0.74
C TYR A 253 1.69 -5.82 2.17
N LEU A 254 2.26 -5.09 3.16
CA LEU A 254 1.87 -5.20 4.57
C LEU A 254 0.49 -4.59 4.88
N HIS A 255 -0.05 -3.73 4.02
CA HIS A 255 -1.47 -3.34 4.13
C HIS A 255 -2.42 -4.50 3.77
N HIS A 256 -1.94 -5.45 2.97
CA HIS A 256 -2.71 -6.60 2.48
C HIS A 256 -2.42 -7.92 3.20
N HIS A 257 -1.26 -8.03 3.87
CA HIS A 257 -0.80 -9.27 4.49
C HIS A 257 -0.12 -9.02 5.86
N GLY A 258 0.49 -10.05 6.47
CA GLY A 258 1.37 -9.86 7.63
C GLY A 258 0.74 -10.06 9.00
N TYR A 259 -0.50 -10.52 9.09
CA TYR A 259 -1.21 -10.64 10.36
C TYR A 259 -0.99 -11.99 11.08
N GLU A 260 -0.91 -11.94 12.41
CA GLU A 260 -0.63 -13.11 13.26
C GLU A 260 -1.78 -14.11 13.29
N LYS A 261 -3.02 -13.64 13.44
CA LYS A 261 -4.23 -14.42 13.24
C LYS A 261 -4.66 -14.31 11.79
N LYS A 262 -5.22 -15.39 11.19
CA LYS A 262 -5.67 -15.40 9.79
C LYS A 262 -6.48 -14.15 9.50
N LEU A 263 -5.95 -13.25 8.66
CA LEU A 263 -6.71 -12.08 8.29
C LEU A 263 -7.68 -12.46 7.21
N PRO A 264 -8.95 -12.14 7.39
CA PRO A 264 -9.90 -12.50 6.38
C PRO A 264 -10.24 -11.25 5.57
N TRP A 265 -10.59 -11.48 4.32
CA TRP A 265 -10.75 -10.43 3.33
C TRP A 265 -12.22 -9.97 3.33
N TYR A 266 -12.42 -8.68 3.58
CA TYR A 266 -13.71 -8.10 3.94
C TYR A 266 -13.96 -6.73 3.32
N ARG A 267 -15.23 -6.33 3.31
CA ARG A 267 -15.70 -5.03 2.82
C ARG A 267 -15.80 -4.00 3.98
N GLY A 268 -14.98 -2.92 3.98
CA GLY A 268 -15.20 -1.63 4.73
C GLY A 268 -14.28 -1.26 5.93
N LYS A 269 -14.16 0.05 6.30
CA LYS A 269 -13.05 0.66 7.13
C LYS A 269 -13.36 1.85 8.09
N THR A 270 -12.44 2.09 9.07
CA THR A 270 -11.76 3.36 9.57
C THR A 270 -12.01 3.99 10.97
N LYS A 271 -10.93 4.62 11.52
CA LYS A 271 -10.58 4.84 12.94
C LYS A 271 -11.27 5.93 13.80
N ALA A 272 -11.80 7.04 13.28
CA ALA A 272 -12.64 7.94 14.12
C ALA A 272 -13.90 7.20 14.61
N ALA A 273 -14.25 6.20 13.84
CA ALA A 273 -15.21 5.20 14.17
C ALA A 273 -14.67 4.20 15.20
N LYS A 274 -13.61 4.41 16.00
CA LYS A 274 -13.24 3.43 17.07
C LYS A 274 -14.45 3.08 17.95
N LEU A 275 -15.26 4.09 18.28
CA LEU A 275 -16.51 3.93 19.03
C LEU A 275 -17.58 3.15 18.25
N VAL A 276 -17.60 3.31 16.92
CA VAL A 276 -18.56 2.65 16.01
C VAL A 276 -18.08 1.23 15.63
N LEU A 277 -16.78 1.05 15.46
CA LEU A 277 -16.06 -0.15 15.04
C LEU A 277 -15.87 -1.11 16.22
N GLY A 278 -15.78 -0.62 17.46
CA GLY A 278 -15.57 -1.45 18.65
C GLY A 278 -14.41 -2.44 18.45
N LYS A 279 -14.69 -3.74 18.61
CA LYS A 279 -13.71 -4.84 18.45
C LYS A 279 -13.15 -4.97 17.00
N TYR A 280 -13.78 -4.38 16.00
CA TYR A 280 -13.28 -4.33 14.61
C TYR A 280 -12.15 -3.30 14.42
N TYR A 281 -12.00 -2.34 15.33
CA TYR A 281 -10.90 -1.38 15.28
C TYR A 281 -9.60 -2.01 15.79
N ARG A 282 -8.57 -2.00 14.95
CA ARG A 282 -7.24 -2.50 15.33
C ARG A 282 -6.26 -1.35 15.51
N GLU A 283 -5.56 -1.35 16.64
CA GLU A 283 -4.44 -0.46 16.85
C GLU A 283 -3.17 -1.10 16.29
N PRO A 284 -2.50 -0.45 15.32
CA PRO A 284 -1.23 -0.95 14.88
C PRO A 284 -0.22 -0.79 16.01
N LYS A 285 0.70 -1.74 16.11
CA LYS A 285 1.88 -1.59 16.97
C LYS A 285 2.65 -0.35 16.53
N GLN A 286 2.95 0.55 17.46
CA GLN A 286 3.74 1.73 17.14
C GLN A 286 5.16 1.33 16.74
N SER A 287 5.66 1.98 15.69
CA SER A 287 7.04 1.83 15.24
C SER A 287 7.95 2.78 16.02
N GLY A 288 9.14 2.31 16.38
CA GLY A 288 10.27 3.20 16.71
C GLY A 288 10.85 3.84 15.44
N PRO A 289 12.01 4.52 15.53
CA PRO A 289 12.66 5.14 14.37
C PRO A 289 12.94 4.17 13.22
N ILE A 290 13.17 2.89 13.54
CA ILE A 290 13.27 1.79 12.59
C ILE A 290 12.22 0.74 12.93
N PRO A 291 11.30 0.39 12.01
CA PRO A 291 10.16 -0.47 12.30
C PRO A 291 10.51 -1.98 12.18
N PHE A 292 11.47 -2.47 12.97
CA PHE A 292 11.97 -3.86 12.87
C PHE A 292 10.88 -4.94 12.97
N HIS A 293 9.78 -4.67 13.67
CA HIS A 293 8.67 -5.62 13.77
C HIS A 293 8.00 -5.90 12.42
N LEU A 294 7.94 -4.92 11.52
CA LEU A 294 7.37 -5.08 10.18
C LEU A 294 8.21 -6.04 9.31
N ILE A 295 9.52 -6.16 9.57
CA ILE A 295 10.38 -7.12 8.86
C ILE A 295 10.00 -8.55 9.24
N LYS A 296 9.71 -8.78 10.52
CA LYS A 296 9.24 -10.09 11.00
C LYS A 296 7.88 -10.42 10.37
N ASP A 297 6.97 -9.45 10.34
CA ASP A 297 5.63 -9.62 9.74
C ASP A 297 5.72 -9.92 8.24
N LEU A 298 6.56 -9.20 7.51
CA LEU A 298 6.84 -9.46 6.09
C LEU A 298 7.40 -10.86 5.88
N SER A 299 8.43 -11.24 6.65
CA SER A 299 9.10 -12.54 6.49
C SER A 299 8.15 -13.71 6.77
N ARG A 300 7.34 -13.59 7.82
CA ARG A 300 6.31 -14.59 8.16
C ARG A 300 5.29 -14.69 7.03
N SER A 301 4.74 -13.55 6.60
CA SER A 301 3.74 -13.47 5.54
C SER A 301 4.22 -14.10 4.23
N MET A 302 5.41 -13.74 3.77
CA MET A 302 5.98 -14.28 2.53
C MET A 302 6.14 -15.80 2.55
N LYS A 303 6.30 -16.40 3.75
CA LYS A 303 6.43 -17.85 3.93
C LYS A 303 5.11 -18.59 4.11
N GLN A 304 4.01 -17.90 4.39
CA GLN A 304 2.76 -18.53 4.82
C GLN A 304 1.55 -18.12 3.96
N ASP A 305 1.54 -16.90 3.44
CA ASP A 305 0.37 -16.30 2.79
C ASP A 305 0.50 -16.38 1.26
N HIS A 306 0.21 -17.56 0.67
CA HIS A 306 0.46 -17.82 -0.75
C HIS A 306 -0.80 -17.77 -1.63
N TYR A 307 -1.83 -18.55 -1.28
CA TYR A 307 -3.06 -18.67 -2.07
C TYR A 307 -4.28 -18.80 -1.17
N VAL A 308 -5.47 -18.71 -1.78
CA VAL A 308 -6.76 -18.91 -1.11
C VAL A 308 -7.60 -19.93 -1.87
N SER A 309 -8.57 -20.54 -1.18
CA SER A 309 -9.54 -21.47 -1.78
C SER A 309 -10.27 -20.82 -2.96
N ASP A 310 -10.52 -21.61 -4.02
CA ASP A 310 -11.37 -21.18 -5.14
C ASP A 310 -12.88 -21.13 -4.78
N TYR A 311 -13.27 -21.63 -3.60
CA TYR A 311 -14.65 -21.74 -3.14
C TYR A 311 -14.86 -21.10 -1.77
N GLY A 312 -16.03 -20.49 -1.57
CA GLY A 312 -16.48 -19.88 -0.32
C GLY A 312 -16.58 -18.36 -0.38
N GLU A 313 -17.55 -17.78 0.33
CA GLU A 313 -17.75 -16.32 0.42
C GLU A 313 -16.66 -15.62 1.25
N ILE A 314 -16.10 -16.34 2.22
CA ILE A 314 -15.03 -15.88 3.10
C ILE A 314 -13.89 -16.88 2.98
N VAL A 315 -12.70 -16.39 2.61
CA VAL A 315 -11.52 -17.22 2.38
C VAL A 315 -10.33 -16.72 3.18
N PHE A 316 -9.41 -17.64 3.46
CA PHE A 316 -8.22 -17.39 4.25
C PHE A 316 -6.98 -17.90 3.51
N TYR A 317 -5.85 -17.25 3.75
CA TYR A 317 -4.57 -17.64 3.18
C TYR A 317 -4.16 -19.06 3.57
N GLN A 318 -3.54 -19.75 2.62
CA GLN A 318 -2.98 -21.09 2.74
C GLN A 318 -1.50 -21.09 2.33
N THR A 319 -0.74 -22.03 2.92
CA THR A 319 0.69 -22.18 2.71
C THR A 319 1.00 -23.16 1.57
N ASP A 320 1.93 -22.81 0.67
CA ASP A 320 2.56 -23.76 -0.24
C ASP A 320 3.79 -24.39 0.43
N PRO A 321 3.74 -25.69 0.80
CA PRO A 321 4.85 -26.35 1.49
C PRO A 321 6.08 -26.54 0.59
N HIS A 322 5.93 -26.45 -0.74
CA HIS A 322 7.05 -26.62 -1.67
C HIS A 322 7.84 -25.33 -1.89
N LEU A 323 7.23 -24.16 -1.70
CA LEU A 323 7.92 -22.88 -1.86
C LEU A 323 8.82 -22.56 -0.66
N PHE A 324 8.39 -22.96 0.55
CA PHE A 324 9.14 -22.81 1.80
C PHE A 324 9.05 -24.07 2.68
N PRO A 325 9.91 -25.08 2.45
CA PRO A 325 9.81 -26.41 3.09
C PRO A 325 9.92 -26.43 4.62
N SER A 326 10.46 -25.39 5.24
CA SER A 326 10.68 -25.29 6.69
C SER A 326 9.62 -24.48 7.43
N SER A 327 8.54 -24.06 6.76
CA SER A 327 7.48 -23.25 7.36
C SER A 327 6.33 -24.11 7.88
N SER A 328 6.03 -24.01 9.17
CA SER A 328 4.80 -24.61 9.73
C SER A 328 3.57 -23.84 9.22
N PRO A 329 2.46 -24.53 8.88
CA PRO A 329 1.18 -23.89 8.57
C PRO A 329 0.70 -23.02 9.74
N LYS A 330 -0.14 -22.01 9.47
CA LYS A 330 -0.86 -21.29 10.52
C LYS A 330 -1.84 -22.26 11.20
N GLU A 331 -1.79 -22.36 12.53
CA GLU A 331 -2.81 -23.06 13.33
C GLU A 331 -4.19 -22.43 13.09
N GLU A 332 -5.25 -23.25 13.19
CA GLU A 332 -6.56 -22.95 12.60
C GLU A 332 -7.27 -21.71 13.12
#